data_AF-A0A8J3I828-F1
#
_entry.id   AF-A0A8J3I828-F1
#
_cell.length_a   1.000
_cell.length_b   1.000
_cell.length_c   1.000
_cell.angle_alpha   90.00
_cell.angle_beta   90.00
_cell.angle_gamma   90.00
#
_symmetry.space_group_name_H-M   'P 1'
#
loop_
_entity.id
_entity.type
_entity.pdbx_description
1 polymer ?
#
loop_
_entity_poly.entity_id
_entity_poly.type
_entity_poly.pdbx_seq_one_letter_code
_entity_poly.pdbx_strand_id
1 'polypeptide(L)'
;MLLLVSSLVLGASIGSAFSNLTTLITSYLIPVVAFALAVLGYMYITSLDDYQRAAHIKRAIGMVIVGAIIVVIATTISTELVNNIKK
;
A
#
# COMPACT_ATOMS: atom_id res chain seq x y z
N MET A 1 11.13 36.09 13.38
CA MET A 1 10.58 35.97 12.01
C MET A 1 11.28 34.88 11.19
N LEU A 2 12.63 34.82 11.15
CA LEU A 2 13.39 33.80 10.40
C LEU A 2 13.07 32.34 10.83
N LEU A 3 12.96 32.07 12.13
CA LEU A 3 12.64 30.74 12.68
C LEU A 3 11.25 30.22 12.30
N LEU A 4 10.31 31.14 12.04
CA LEU A 4 8.92 30.85 11.68
C LEU A 4 8.79 30.51 10.19
N VAL A 5 9.66 31.09 9.35
CA VAL A 5 9.75 30.77 7.92
C VAL A 5 10.40 29.40 7.72
N SER A 6 11.44 29.07 8.49
CA SER A 6 12.10 27.76 8.41
C SER A 6 11.19 26.60 8.79
N SER A 7 10.32 26.77 9.81
CA SER A 7 9.37 25.72 10.20
C SER A 7 8.26 25.52 9.17
N LEU A 8 7.80 26.59 8.49
CA LEU A 8 6.86 26.49 7.38
C LEU A 8 7.46 25.76 6.17
N VAL A 9 8.72 26.04 5.82
CA VAL A 9 9.41 25.38 4.70
C VAL A 9 9.64 23.89 5.01
N LEU A 10 10.04 23.55 6.23
CA LEU A 10 10.15 22.17 6.69
C LEU A 10 8.80 21.44 6.62
N GLY A 11 7.72 22.03 7.11
CA GLY A 11 6.37 21.45 7.03
C GLY A 11 5.91 21.19 5.59
N ALA A 12 6.16 22.15 4.68
CA ALA A 12 5.85 22.00 3.25
C ALA A 12 6.67 20.88 2.58
N SER A 13 7.96 20.77 2.89
CA SER A 13 8.82 19.69 2.35
C SER A 13 8.37 18.31 2.83
N ILE A 14 7.99 18.19 4.11
CA ILE A 14 7.48 16.95 4.70
C ILE A 14 6.14 16.56 4.06
N GLY A 15 5.21 17.51 3.92
CA GLY A 15 3.92 17.26 3.25
C GLY A 15 4.09 16.79 1.80
N SER A 16 5.05 17.34 1.06
CA SER A 16 5.34 16.92 -0.31
C SER A 16 5.92 15.50 -0.39
N ALA A 17 6.80 15.13 0.56
CA ALA A 17 7.36 13.77 0.63
C ALA A 17 6.27 12.72 0.90
N PHE A 18 5.34 12.99 1.83
CA PHE A 18 4.20 12.11 2.10
C PHE A 18 3.21 12.03 0.93
N SER A 19 3.00 13.13 0.20
CA SER A 19 2.16 13.14 -1.02
C SER A 19 2.77 12.27 -2.13
N ASN A 20 4.08 12.39 -2.35
CA ASN A 20 4.80 11.57 -3.33
C ASN A 20 4.79 10.09 -2.92
N LEU A 21 4.99 9.80 -1.64
CA LEU A 21 4.90 8.44 -1.10
C LEU A 21 3.50 7.84 -1.29
N THR A 22 2.45 8.59 -0.97
CA THR A 22 1.06 8.15 -1.18
C THR A 22 0.79 7.87 -2.65
N THR A 23 1.29 8.73 -3.54
CA THR A 23 1.17 8.54 -4.99
C THR A 23 1.87 7.26 -5.43
N LEU A 24 3.12 7.03 -5.00
CA LEU A 24 3.86 5.81 -5.31
C LEU A 24 3.16 4.55 -4.80
N ILE A 25 2.66 4.58 -3.56
CA ILE A 25 1.97 3.43 -2.97
C ILE A 25 0.68 3.13 -3.74
N THR A 26 -0.15 4.14 -4.00
CA THR A 26 -1.43 3.95 -4.69
C THR A 26 -1.27 3.59 -6.16
N SER A 27 -0.30 4.17 -6.88
CA SER A 27 -0.10 3.92 -8.30
C SER A 27 0.57 2.58 -8.59
N TYR A 28 1.42 2.07 -7.68
CA TYR A 28 2.19 0.85 -7.93
C TYR A 28 1.76 -0.35 -7.07
N LEU A 29 1.48 -0.19 -5.77
CA LEU A 29 1.18 -1.36 -4.93
C LEU A 29 -0.22 -1.94 -5.20
N ILE A 30 -1.23 -1.11 -5.46
CA ILE A 30 -2.59 -1.61 -5.76
C ILE A 30 -2.62 -2.53 -6.99
N PRO A 31 -2.07 -2.15 -8.16
CA PRO A 31 -2.05 -3.05 -9.32
C PRO A 31 -1.19 -4.29 -9.10
N VAL A 32 -0.09 -4.19 -8.33
CA VAL A 32 0.74 -5.36 -7.98
C VAL A 32 -0.03 -6.36 -7.12
N VAL A 33 -0.79 -5.89 -6.13
CA VAL A 33 -1.66 -6.75 -5.31
C VAL A 33 -2.73 -7.42 -6.16
N ALA A 34 -3.36 -6.67 -7.07
CA ALA A 34 -4.37 -7.22 -7.99
C ALA A 34 -3.77 -8.29 -8.91
N PHE A 35 -2.57 -8.05 -9.46
CA PHE A 35 -1.84 -9.02 -10.27
C PHE A 35 -1.47 -10.27 -9.47
N ALA A 36 -0.94 -10.11 -8.25
CA ALA A 36 -0.62 -11.23 -7.38
C ALA A 36 -1.85 -12.09 -7.06
N LEU A 37 -3.01 -11.47 -6.79
CA LEU A 37 -4.27 -12.20 -6.59
C LEU A 37 -4.74 -12.91 -7.85
N ALA A 38 -4.58 -12.31 -9.04
CA ALA A 38 -4.94 -12.97 -10.29
C ALA A 38 -4.08 -14.22 -10.56
N VAL A 39 -2.76 -14.11 -10.37
CA VAL A 39 -1.83 -15.24 -10.55
C VAL A 39 -2.08 -16.34 -9.51
N LEU A 40 -2.22 -15.97 -8.23
CA LEU A 40 -2.50 -16.94 -7.17
C LEU A 40 -3.89 -17.58 -7.32
N GLY A 41 -4.88 -16.81 -7.78
CA GLY A 41 -6.22 -17.32 -8.09
C GLY A 41 -6.18 -18.33 -9.24
N TYR A 42 -5.45 -18.04 -10.31
CA TYR A 42 -5.25 -18.98 -11.41
C TYR A 42 -4.52 -20.25 -10.94
N MET A 43 -3.43 -20.11 -10.16
CA MET A 43 -2.71 -21.27 -9.60
C MET A 43 -3.61 -22.10 -8.68
N TYR A 44 -4.49 -21.47 -7.91
CA TYR A 44 -5.43 -22.17 -7.05
C TYR A 44 -6.41 -23.00 -7.88
N ILE A 45 -7.04 -22.39 -8.90
CA ILE A 45 -8.00 -23.07 -9.78
C ILE A 45 -7.35 -24.23 -10.55
N THR A 46 -6.08 -24.09 -10.94
CA THR A 46 -5.35 -25.11 -11.70
C THR A 46 -4.70 -26.20 -10.83
N SER A 47 -4.72 -26.06 -9.50
CA SER A 47 -4.12 -27.04 -8.57
C SER A 47 -5.00 -28.26 -8.27
N LEU A 48 -5.84 -28.67 -9.23
CA LEU A 48 -6.98 -29.58 -9.05
C LEU A 48 -6.66 -31.00 -8.52
N ASP A 49 -5.40 -31.42 -8.48
CA ASP A 49 -4.99 -32.75 -7.97
C ASP A 49 -3.94 -32.69 -6.84
N ASP A 50 -3.55 -31.49 -6.38
CA ASP A 50 -2.51 -31.34 -5.36
C ASP A 50 -3.03 -30.54 -4.16
N TYR A 51 -3.55 -31.27 -3.18
CA TYR A 51 -4.07 -30.72 -1.93
C TYR A 51 -3.03 -29.92 -1.14
N GLN A 52 -1.75 -30.32 -1.18
CA GLN A 52 -0.70 -29.58 -0.48
C GLN A 52 -0.44 -28.25 -1.17
N ARG A 53 -0.34 -28.26 -2.50
CA ARG A 53 -0.14 -27.05 -3.31
C ARG A 53 -1.32 -26.09 -3.17
N ALA A 54 -2.55 -26.59 -3.17
CA ALA A 54 -3.75 -25.79 -2.93
C ALA A 54 -3.73 -25.13 -1.53
N ALA A 55 -3.28 -25.85 -0.49
CA ALA A 55 -3.16 -25.31 0.86
C ALA A 55 -2.07 -24.23 0.98
N HIS A 56 -0.93 -24.40 0.30
CA HIS A 56 0.12 -23.38 0.22
C HIS A 56 -0.37 -22.12 -0.50
N ILE A 57 -1.05 -22.27 -1.64
CA ILE A 57 -1.59 -21.14 -2.41
C ILE A 57 -2.65 -20.40 -1.58
N LYS A 58 -3.52 -21.12 -0.85
CA LYS A 58 -4.53 -20.50 0.03
C LYS A 58 -3.88 -19.63 1.13
N ARG A 59 -2.77 -20.09 1.71
CA ARG A 59 -1.99 -19.29 2.69
C ARG A 59 -1.34 -18.09 2.03
N ALA A 60 -0.79 -18.25 0.82
CA ALA A 60 -0.21 -17.14 0.06
C ALA A 60 -1.26 -16.06 -0.27
N ILE A 61 -2.46 -16.46 -0.71
CA ILE A 61 -3.60 -15.54 -0.92
C ILE A 61 -3.93 -14.80 0.39
N GLY A 62 -3.99 -15.51 1.51
CA GLY A 62 -4.20 -14.90 2.82
C GLY A 62 -3.17 -13.83 3.17
N MET A 63 -1.87 -14.09 2.93
CA MET A 63 -0.81 -13.11 3.18
C MET A 63 -0.88 -11.91 2.24
N VAL A 64 -1.25 -12.11 0.97
CA VAL A 64 -1.45 -11.00 0.01
C VAL A 64 -2.61 -10.11 0.44
N ILE A 65 -3.71 -10.68 0.94
CA ILE A 65 -4.85 -9.90 1.48
C ILE A 65 -4.41 -9.08 2.69
N VAL A 66 -3.65 -9.66 3.61
CA VAL A 66 -3.11 -8.91 4.77
C VAL A 66 -2.21 -7.76 4.32
N GLY A 67 -1.32 -8.00 3.34
CA GLY A 67 -0.50 -6.95 2.74
C GLY A 67 -1.34 -5.84 2.11
N ALA A 68 -2.42 -6.19 1.41
CA ALA A 68 -3.35 -5.23 0.82
C ALA A 68 -4.00 -4.33 1.88
N ILE A 69 -4.42 -4.90 3.02
CA ILE A 69 -5.00 -4.14 4.13
C ILE A 69 -3.99 -3.14 4.70
N ILE A 70 -2.74 -3.56 4.90
CA ILE A 70 -1.66 -2.68 5.38
C ILE A 70 -1.45 -1.51 4.42
N VAL A 71 -1.43 -1.78 3.11
CA VAL A 71 -1.30 -0.75 2.07
C VAL A 71 -2.45 0.26 2.16
N VAL A 72 -3.69 -0.21 2.29
CA VAL A 72 -4.86 0.68 2.45
C VAL A 72 -4.70 1.57 3.69
N ILE A 73 -4.38 0.98 4.85
CA ILE A 73 -4.17 1.73 6.09
C ILE A 73 -3.05 2.78 5.92
N ALA A 74 -1.93 2.41 5.31
CA ALA A 74 -0.81 3.32 5.06
C ALA A 74 -1.22 4.51 4.18
N THR A 75 -2.04 4.28 3.15
CA THR A 75 -2.54 5.35 2.28
C THR A 75 -3.52 6.27 2.99
N THR A 76 -4.39 5.73 3.85
CA THR A 76 -5.33 6.52 4.67
C THR A 76 -4.57 7.42 5.64
N ILE A 77 -3.62 6.86 6.41
CA ILE A 77 -2.81 7.62 7.37
C ILE A 77 -2.01 8.71 6.65
N SER A 78 -1.37 8.38 5.52
CA SER A 78 -0.57 9.36 4.77
C SER A 78 -1.43 10.51 4.25
N THR A 79 -2.65 10.22 3.80
CA THR A 79 -3.61 11.24 3.32
C THR A 79 -4.10 12.12 4.46
N GLU A 80 -4.43 11.54 5.62
CA GLU A 80 -4.79 12.28 6.82
C GLU A 80 -3.65 13.19 7.30
N LEU A 81 -2.41 12.71 7.28
CA LEU A 81 -1.25 13.49 7.67
C LEU A 81 -1.04 14.70 6.74
N VAL A 82 -1.13 14.49 5.42
CA VAL A 82 -1.05 15.58 4.43
C VAL A 82 -2.16 16.59 4.62
N ASN A 83 -3.39 16.15 4.89
CA ASN A 83 -4.53 17.04 5.11
C ASN A 83 -4.38 17.89 6.39
N ASN A 84 -3.78 17.33 7.45
CA ASN A 84 -3.49 18.08 8.68
C ASN A 84 -2.33 19.06 8.53
N ILE A 85 -1.33 18.79 7.67
CA ILE A 85 -0.24 19.72 7.37
C ILE A 85 -0.72 20.91 6.51
N LYS A 86 -1.74 20.71 5.68
CA LYS A 86 -2.32 21.76 4.83
C LYS A 86 -3.26 22.73 5.57
N LYS A 87 -3.73 22.37 6.76
CA LYS A 87 -4.55 23.23 7.63
C LYS A 87 -3.65 24.09 8.52
#